data_AF-A0A968XTD4-F1
#
_entry.id   AF-A0A968XTD4-F1
#
_cell.length_a   1.000
_cell.length_b   1.000
_cell.length_c   1.000
_cell.angle_alpha   90.00
_cell.angle_beta   90.00
_cell.angle_gamma   90.00
#
_symmetry.space_group_name_H-M   'P 1'
#
loop_
_entity.id
_entity.type
_entity.pdbx_description
1 polymer ?
#
loop_
_entity_poly.entity_id
_entity_poly.type
_entity_poly.pdbx_seq_one_letter_code
_entity_poly.pdbx_strand_id
1 'polypeptide(L)'
;MNGRDAVIRSKRFEVDKGAKKIDHLEMMIRDFEALAADLDRQVQAEEDRTGVRDAAHFGYSTFAKSAAQRRDNLRASANDLREKLEALVKDRGTVEFELAQVSAPRETTRGSRRRTFRQPQSAAAR
;
A
#
# COMPACT_ATOMS: atom_id res chain seq x y z
N MET A 1 26.13 18.73 -4.76
CA MET A 1 25.29 17.51 -4.88
C MET A 1 24.36 17.68 -6.07
N ASN A 2 24.22 16.69 -6.95
CA ASN A 2 23.37 16.80 -8.13
C ASN A 2 21.89 16.77 -7.74
N GLY A 3 21.08 17.69 -8.28
CA GLY A 3 19.64 17.78 -7.95
C GLY A 3 18.85 16.50 -8.25
N ARG A 4 19.26 15.75 -9.28
CA ARG A 4 18.67 14.44 -9.62
C ARG A 4 18.84 13.40 -8.51
N ASP A 5 20.01 13.34 -7.89
CA ASP A 5 20.28 12.38 -6.81
C ASP A 5 19.46 12.72 -5.56
N ALA A 6 19.23 14.01 -5.30
CA ALA A 6 18.36 14.46 -4.22
C ALA A 6 16.90 14.01 -4.45
N VAL A 7 16.39 14.15 -5.67
CA VAL A 7 15.04 13.69 -6.04
C VAL A 7 14.90 12.17 -5.90
N ILE A 8 15.89 11.39 -6.36
CA ILE A 8 15.88 9.93 -6.21
C ILE A 8 15.84 9.52 -4.74
N ARG A 9 16.67 10.13 -3.89
CA ARG A 9 16.68 9.84 -2.45
C ARG A 9 15.34 10.19 -1.79
N SER A 10 14.77 11.35 -2.12
CA SER A 10 13.46 11.77 -1.60
C SER A 10 12.36 10.79 -1.99
N LYS A 11 12.27 10.38 -3.27
CA LYS A 11 11.24 9.42 -3.71
C LYS A 11 11.39 8.04 -3.05
N ARG A 12 12.63 7.54 -2.91
CA ARG A 12 12.88 6.28 -2.17
C ARG A 12 12.41 6.35 -0.72
N PHE A 13 12.64 7.48 -0.07
CA PHE A 13 12.18 7.70 1.30
C PHE A 13 10.64 7.68 1.39
N GLU A 14 9.94 8.31 0.45
CA GLU A 14 8.47 8.26 0.43
C GLU A 14 7.92 6.85 0.17
N VAL A 15 8.58 6.05 -0.69
CA VAL A 15 8.22 4.64 -0.90
C VAL A 15 8.38 3.82 0.38
N ASP A 16 9.53 3.92 1.07
CA ASP A 16 9.79 3.20 2.32
C ASP A 16 8.82 3.61 3.44
N LYS A 17 8.53 4.91 3.54
CA LYS A 17 7.53 5.44 4.47
C LYS A 17 6.12 4.92 4.14
N GLY A 18 5.77 4.84 2.86
CA GLY A 18 4.51 4.27 2.39
C GLY A 18 4.38 2.79 2.75
N ALA A 19 5.45 2.01 2.56
CA ALA A 19 5.48 0.59 2.94
C ALA A 19 5.21 0.38 4.43
N LYS A 20 5.90 1.10 5.32
CA LYS A 20 5.69 1.02 6.77
C LYS A 20 4.26 1.37 7.20
N LYS A 21 3.66 2.37 6.55
CA LYS A 21 2.26 2.76 6.81
C LYS A 21 1.28 1.69 6.36
N ILE A 22 1.53 1.05 5.21
CA ILE A 22 0.73 -0.07 4.70
C ILE A 22 0.79 -1.24 5.68
N ASP A 23 1.99 -1.66 6.09
CA ASP A 23 2.18 -2.75 7.06
C ASP A 23 1.41 -2.48 8.37
N HIS A 24 1.44 -1.22 8.84
CA HIS A 24 0.72 -0.81 10.03
C HIS A 24 -0.81 -0.89 9.86
N LEU A 25 -1.35 -0.42 8.74
CA LEU A 25 -2.79 -0.51 8.44
C LEU A 25 -3.25 -1.97 8.33
N GLU A 26 -2.47 -2.82 7.66
CA GLU A 26 -2.76 -4.26 7.54
C GLU A 26 -2.76 -4.96 8.90
N MET A 27 -1.84 -4.59 9.80
CA MET A 27 -1.85 -5.08 11.19
C MET A 27 -3.12 -4.63 11.92
N MET A 28 -3.46 -3.33 11.87
CA MET A 28 -4.66 -2.81 12.54
C MET A 28 -5.95 -3.45 12.03
N ILE A 29 -6.07 -3.69 10.72
CA ILE A 29 -7.22 -4.38 10.12
C ILE A 29 -7.33 -5.79 10.70
N ARG A 30 -6.24 -6.56 10.70
CA ARG A 30 -6.22 -7.92 11.27
C ARG A 30 -6.63 -7.94 12.74
N ASP A 31 -6.14 -6.99 13.53
CA ASP A 31 -6.49 -6.88 14.94
C ASP A 31 -7.99 -6.61 15.11
N PHE A 32 -8.55 -5.63 14.39
CA PHE A 32 -9.99 -5.32 14.48
C PHE A 32 -10.88 -6.49 14.04
N GLU A 33 -10.49 -7.24 13.02
CA GLU A 33 -11.20 -8.43 12.59
C GLU A 33 -11.15 -9.55 13.62
N ALA A 34 -9.98 -9.78 14.23
CA ALA A 34 -9.83 -10.77 15.29
C ALA A 34 -10.69 -10.42 16.51
N LEU A 35 -10.69 -9.16 16.94
CA LEU A 35 -11.55 -8.68 18.03
C LEU A 35 -13.04 -8.77 17.68
N ALA A 36 -13.43 -8.43 16.45
CA ALA A 36 -14.81 -8.56 16.01
C ALA A 36 -15.27 -10.02 16.01
N ALA A 37 -14.44 -10.94 15.52
CA ALA A 37 -14.74 -12.37 15.55
C ALA A 37 -14.86 -12.91 16.98
N ASP A 38 -14.05 -12.39 17.92
CA ASP A 38 -14.15 -12.76 19.33
C ASP A 38 -15.45 -12.28 19.97
N LEU A 39 -15.84 -11.03 19.71
CA LEU A 39 -17.13 -10.51 20.17
C LEU A 39 -18.30 -11.29 19.57
N ASP A 40 -18.21 -11.73 18.32
CA ASP A 40 -19.23 -12.58 17.69
C ASP A 40 -19.42 -13.90 18.45
N ARG A 41 -18.32 -14.54 18.86
CA ARG A 41 -18.37 -15.74 19.71
C ARG A 41 -18.98 -15.46 21.08
N GLN A 42 -18.64 -14.33 21.69
CA GLN A 42 -19.21 -13.92 22.99
C GLN A 42 -20.71 -13.65 22.91
N VAL A 43 -21.17 -12.99 21.84
CA VAL A 43 -22.61 -12.78 21.56
C VAL A 43 -23.30 -14.13 21.42
N GLN A 44 -22.77 -15.03 20.60
CA GLN A 44 -23.36 -16.35 20.37
C GLN A 44 -23.45 -17.17 21.68
N ALA A 45 -22.38 -17.17 22.47
CA ALA A 45 -22.37 -17.85 23.76
C ALA A 45 -23.41 -17.29 24.74
N GLU A 46 -23.61 -15.98 24.76
CA GLU A 46 -24.61 -15.33 25.60
C GLU A 46 -26.05 -15.63 25.12
N GLU A 47 -26.28 -15.62 23.82
CA GLU A 47 -27.56 -15.99 23.23
C GLU A 47 -27.92 -17.45 23.52
N ASP A 48 -26.95 -18.36 23.46
CA ASP A 48 -27.15 -19.76 23.83
C ASP A 48 -27.42 -19.94 25.33
N ARG A 49 -26.72 -19.17 26.16
CA ARG A 49 -26.90 -19.19 27.62
C ARG A 49 -28.28 -18.67 28.05
N THR A 50 -28.79 -17.66 27.37
CA THR A 50 -30.08 -17.01 27.70
C THR A 50 -31.27 -17.61 26.95
N GLY A 51 -31.02 -18.29 25.84
CA GLY A 51 -32.05 -18.81 24.94
C GLY A 51 -32.75 -17.74 24.10
N VAL A 52 -32.34 -16.48 24.17
CA VAL A 52 -32.95 -15.35 23.45
C VAL A 52 -31.96 -14.82 22.41
N ARG A 53 -32.26 -15.09 21.14
CA ARG A 53 -31.43 -14.68 19.97
C ARG A 53 -31.96 -13.44 19.24
N ASP A 54 -33.23 -13.13 19.41
CA ASP A 54 -33.82 -11.94 18.77
C ASP A 54 -33.41 -10.67 19.52
N ALA A 55 -32.62 -9.83 18.86
CA ALA A 55 -32.13 -8.56 19.41
C ALA A 55 -33.25 -7.54 19.70
N ALA A 56 -34.44 -7.70 19.11
CA ALA A 56 -35.62 -6.89 19.40
C ALA A 56 -36.43 -7.41 20.59
N HIS A 57 -36.16 -8.63 21.07
CA HIS A 57 -36.87 -9.22 22.20
C HIS A 57 -36.57 -8.44 23.49
N PHE A 58 -37.59 -8.18 24.30
CA PHE A 58 -37.42 -7.40 25.54
C PHE A 58 -36.41 -8.02 26.51
N GLY A 59 -36.30 -9.35 26.49
CA GLY A 59 -35.37 -10.14 27.29
C GLY A 59 -34.01 -10.37 26.65
N TYR A 60 -33.70 -9.71 25.52
CA TYR A 60 -32.38 -9.83 24.91
C TYR A 60 -31.30 -9.28 25.86
N SER A 61 -30.19 -10.01 25.98
CA SER A 61 -29.15 -9.66 26.94
C SER A 61 -28.53 -8.30 26.61
N THR A 62 -28.45 -7.43 27.63
CA THR A 62 -27.70 -6.15 27.52
C THR A 62 -26.23 -6.39 27.16
N PHE A 63 -25.66 -7.50 27.63
CA PHE A 63 -24.30 -7.89 27.26
C PHE A 63 -24.23 -8.22 25.77
N ALA A 64 -25.07 -9.13 25.27
CA ALA A 64 -25.10 -9.50 23.85
C ALA A 64 -25.32 -8.26 22.96
N LYS A 65 -26.24 -7.37 23.34
CA LYS A 65 -26.50 -6.12 22.62
C LYS A 65 -25.28 -5.20 22.54
N SER A 66 -24.60 -4.97 23.67
CA SER A 66 -23.41 -4.10 23.70
C SER A 66 -22.22 -4.72 22.96
N ALA A 67 -22.02 -6.03 23.09
CA ALA A 67 -20.98 -6.77 22.37
C ALA A 67 -21.22 -6.76 20.86
N ALA A 68 -22.45 -6.98 20.40
CA ALA A 68 -22.84 -6.87 18.99
C ALA A 68 -22.59 -5.47 18.44
N GLN A 69 -22.99 -4.41 19.17
CA GLN A 69 -22.71 -3.04 18.74
C GLN A 69 -21.20 -2.76 18.61
N ARG A 70 -20.39 -3.26 19.56
CA ARG A 70 -18.94 -3.09 19.51
C ARG A 70 -18.32 -3.86 18.34
N ARG A 71 -18.77 -5.08 18.06
CA ARG A 71 -18.37 -5.87 16.89
C ARG A 71 -18.64 -5.10 15.60
N ASP A 72 -19.83 -4.52 15.49
CA ASP A 72 -20.24 -3.79 14.29
C ASP A 72 -19.39 -2.52 14.09
N ASN A 73 -19.10 -1.79 15.17
CA ASN A 73 -18.19 -0.65 15.12
C ASN A 73 -16.75 -1.05 14.71
N LEU A 74 -16.25 -2.19 15.19
CA LEU A 74 -14.94 -2.71 14.79
C LEU A 74 -14.91 -3.11 13.31
N ARG A 75 -15.98 -3.75 12.80
CA ARG A 75 -16.11 -4.11 11.38
C ARG A 75 -16.17 -2.86 10.49
N ALA A 76 -16.93 -1.84 10.89
CA ALA A 76 -16.96 -0.55 10.19
C ALA A 76 -15.56 0.09 10.18
N SER A 77 -14.88 0.13 11.33
CA SER A 77 -13.52 0.68 11.43
C SER A 77 -12.51 -0.06 10.56
N ALA A 78 -12.61 -1.39 10.47
CA ALA A 78 -11.75 -2.20 9.60
C ALA A 78 -12.00 -1.90 8.11
N ASN A 79 -13.25 -1.67 7.72
CA ASN A 79 -13.58 -1.28 6.35
C ASN A 79 -13.03 0.12 6.00
N ASP A 80 -13.17 1.10 6.89
CA ASP A 80 -12.58 2.43 6.68
C ASP A 80 -11.06 2.36 6.54
N LEU A 81 -10.40 1.46 7.27
CA LEU A 81 -8.95 1.24 7.16
C LEU A 81 -8.58 0.57 5.84
N ARG A 82 -9.43 -0.30 5.28
CA ARG A 82 -9.21 -0.90 3.95
C ARG A 82 -9.27 0.12 2.83
N GLU A 83 -10.23 1.04 2.88
CA GLU A 83 -10.31 2.13 1.90
C GLU A 83 -9.05 3.00 1.95
N LYS A 84 -8.56 3.32 3.16
CA LYS A 84 -7.30 4.04 3.36
C LYS A 84 -6.08 3.25 2.87
N LEU A 85 -6.06 1.93 3.10
CA LEU A 85 -5.02 1.03 2.63
C LEU A 85 -4.96 1.02 1.10
N GLU A 86 -6.10 0.86 0.43
CA GLU A 86 -6.18 0.87 -1.03
C GLU A 86 -5.66 2.18 -1.62
N ALA A 87 -6.11 3.31 -1.07
CA ALA A 87 -5.62 4.64 -1.49
C ALA A 87 -4.10 4.76 -1.31
N LEU A 88 -3.57 4.32 -0.17
CA LEU A 88 -2.15 4.40 0.13
C LEU A 88 -1.29 3.47 -0.74
N VAL A 89 -1.79 2.27 -1.06
CA VAL A 89 -1.13 1.34 -1.99
C VAL A 89 -1.04 1.96 -3.38
N LYS A 90 -2.13 2.57 -3.85
CA LYS A 90 -2.17 3.28 -5.13
C LYS A 90 -1.17 4.45 -5.14
N ASP A 91 -1.17 5.28 -4.10
CA ASP A 91 -0.26 6.42 -3.98
C ASP A 91 1.21 5.96 -3.93
N ARG A 92 1.53 4.88 -3.22
CA ARG A 92 2.89 4.32 -3.22
C ARG A 92 3.29 3.86 -4.62
N GLY A 93 2.39 3.16 -5.32
CA GLY A 93 2.63 2.68 -6.69
C GLY A 93 2.89 3.81 -7.69
N THR A 94 2.23 4.96 -7.55
CA THR A 94 2.53 6.14 -8.40
C THR A 94 3.94 6.67 -8.11
N VAL A 95 4.32 6.82 -6.85
CA VAL A 95 5.68 7.27 -6.47
C VAL A 95 6.76 6.28 -6.91
N GLU A 96 6.51 4.98 -6.81
CA GLU A 96 7.39 3.91 -7.29
C GLU A 96 7.60 4.01 -8.81
N PHE A 97 6.52 4.21 -9.58
CA PHE A 97 6.60 4.41 -11.02
C PHE A 97 7.43 5.65 -11.37
N GLU A 98 7.19 6.78 -10.70
CA GLU A 98 7.96 8.00 -10.97
C GLU A 98 9.44 7.88 -10.56
N LEU A 99 9.73 7.13 -9.48
CA LEU A 99 11.09 6.81 -9.08
C LEU A 99 11.80 6.01 -10.18
N ALA A 100 11.12 5.02 -10.78
CA ALA A 100 11.66 4.26 -11.91
C ALA A 100 12.01 5.16 -13.10
N GLN A 101 11.13 6.10 -13.45
CA GLN A 101 11.36 7.06 -14.53
C GLN A 101 12.60 7.94 -14.28
N VAL A 102 12.75 8.47 -13.05
CA VAL A 102 13.86 9.37 -12.70
C VAL A 102 15.17 8.61 -12.43
N SER A 103 15.12 7.32 -12.10
CA SER A 103 16.32 6.51 -11.88
C SER A 103 16.85 5.84 -13.16
N ALA A 104 16.06 5.78 -14.24
CA ALA A 104 16.49 5.22 -15.52
C ALA A 104 17.75 5.94 -16.07
N PRO A 105 18.79 5.19 -16.51
CA PRO A 105 19.96 5.79 -17.15
C PRO A 105 19.53 6.60 -18.38
N ARG A 106 20.08 7.81 -18.56
CA ARG A 106 19.98 8.45 -19.88
C ARG A 106 20.80 7.61 -20.84
N GLU A 107 20.20 7.05 -21.89
CA GLU A 107 20.96 6.59 -23.04
C GLU A 107 21.81 7.75 -23.52
N THR A 108 23.10 7.73 -23.18
CA THR A 108 24.04 8.63 -23.83
C THR A 108 24.05 8.20 -25.28
N THR A 109 23.60 9.07 -26.19
CA THR A 109 23.80 8.93 -27.63
C THR A 109 25.31 9.03 -27.93
N ARG A 110 26.10 8.06 -27.46
CA ARG A 110 27.53 7.92 -27.70
C ARG A 110 27.70 7.03 -28.92
N GLY A 111 27.21 7.53 -30.05
CA GLY A 111 27.15 6.81 -31.30
C GLY A 111 27.25 7.68 -32.54
N SER A 112 27.72 8.93 -32.42
CA SER A 112 28.11 9.70 -33.61
C SER A 112 29.48 9.20 -34.07
N ARG A 113 29.42 8.15 -34.89
CA ARG A 113 30.49 7.66 -35.76
C ARG A 113 31.06 8.84 -36.56
N ARG A 114 32.10 9.52 -36.07
CA ARG A 114 32.99 10.27 -36.95
C ARG A 114 33.81 9.26 -37.75
N ARG A 115 33.25 8.87 -38.89
CA ARG A 115 33.95 8.21 -40.00
C ARG A 115 35.26 8.96 -40.24
N THR A 116 36.38 8.29 -40.00
CA THR A 116 37.68 8.69 -40.54
C THR A 116 37.63 8.53 -42.06
N PHE A 117 37.32 9.61 -42.77
CA PHE A 117 37.50 9.64 -44.23
C PHE A 117 38.99 9.88 -44.51
N ARG A 118 39.76 8.79 -44.60
CA ARG A 118 41.15 8.83 -45.08
C ARG A 118 41.11 8.67 -46.60
N GLN A 119 41.30 9.78 -47.33
CA GLN A 119 41.56 9.72 -48.77
C GLN A 119 42.89 9.01 -49.04
N PRO A 120 42.98 8.06 -49.98
CA PRO A 120 44.26 7.61 -50.51
C PRO A 120 44.80 8.67 -51.48
N GLN A 121 46.03 9.14 -51.22
CA GLN A 121 46.74 10.00 -52.17
C GLN A 121 47.04 9.21 -53.44
N SER A 122 46.73 9.83 -54.58
CA SER A 122 47.13 9.41 -55.91
C SER A 122 48.65 9.30 -56.01
N ALA A 123 49.16 8.10 -56.26
CA ALA A 123 50.54 7.91 -56.71
C ALA A 123 50.62 8.40 -58.17
N ALA A 124 51.28 9.54 -58.36
CA ALA A 124 51.66 10.02 -59.68
C ALA A 124 52.81 9.18 -60.23
N ALA A 125 52.72 8.92 -61.53
CA ALA A 125 53.68 8.23 -62.36
C ALA A 125 55.09 8.84 -62.29
N ARG A 126 56.11 7.98 -62.21
CA ARG A 126 57.20 7.81 -63.21
C ARG A 126 58.21 6.77 -62.73
#